data_AF-A0A351D1B1-F1
#
_entry.id   AF-A0A351D1B1-F1
#
_cell.length_a   1.000
_cell.length_b   1.000
_cell.length_c   1.000
_cell.angle_alpha   90.00
_cell.angle_beta   90.00
_cell.angle_gamma   90.00
#
_symmetry.space_group_name_H-M   'P 1'
#
loop_
_entity.id
_entity.type
_entity.pdbx_description
1 polymer ?
#
loop_
_entity_poly.entity_id
_entity_poly.type
_entity_poly.pdbx_seq_one_letter_code
_entity_poly.pdbx_strand_id
1 'polypeptide(L)' 'MTLFTRHPNAVGETYFEHVISASSFAIMMLVASVICAVHSVLPFLFEKTAGNIIEGLYQKMKINRDNVRAGKCLE' A
#
# COMPACT_ATOMS: atom_id res chain seq x y z
N MET A 1 11.72 11.27 21.21
CA MET A 1 11.27 9.87 21.17
C MET A 1 9.79 9.76 20.77
N THR A 2 9.32 10.46 19.72
CA THR A 2 7.89 10.43 19.31
C THR A 2 7.68 10.26 17.81
N LEU A 3 8.75 10.21 17.00
CA LEU A 3 8.61 10.10 15.52
C LEU A 3 7.89 8.81 15.11
N PHE A 4 8.18 7.69 15.80
CA PHE A 4 7.61 6.38 15.48
C PHE A 4 6.18 6.18 16.00
N THR A 5 5.72 6.96 16.98
CA THR A 5 4.38 6.86 17.55
C THR A 5 3.43 7.94 17.06
N ARG A 6 3.95 9.09 16.60
CA ARG A 6 3.16 10.22 16.10
C ARG A 6 2.53 9.94 14.74
N HIS A 7 3.24 9.22 13.86
CA HIS A 7 2.70 8.83 12.54
C HIS A 7 1.55 7.81 12.65
N PRO A 8 1.67 6.67 13.38
CA PRO A 8 0.55 5.74 13.57
C PRO A 8 -0.64 6.38 14.30
N ASN A 9 -0.42 7.20 15.33
CA ASN A 9 -1.51 7.91 16.01
C ASN A 9 -2.25 8.90 15.09
N ALA A 10 -1.55 9.53 14.13
CA ALA A 10 -2.18 10.47 13.21
C ALA A 10 -3.15 9.81 12.23
N VAL A 11 -3.02 8.50 12.00
CA VAL A 11 -3.93 7.67 11.20
C VAL A 11 -4.79 6.73 12.04
N GLY A 12 -4.74 6.81 13.38
CA GLY A 12 -5.57 6.01 14.28
C GLY A 12 -5.17 4.53 14.36
N GLU A 13 -3.97 4.16 13.92
CA GLU A 13 -3.47 2.79 13.96
C GLU A 13 -2.51 2.58 15.15
N THR A 14 -2.52 1.37 15.72
CA THR A 14 -1.44 0.99 16.66
C THR A 14 -0.14 0.77 15.87
N TYR A 15 1.01 0.92 16.52
CA TYR A 15 2.32 0.72 15.85
C TYR A 15 2.41 -0.65 15.15
N PHE A 16 1.88 -1.71 15.77
CA PHE A 16 1.88 -3.05 15.19
C PHE A 16 0.95 -3.17 13.97
N GLU A 17 -0.26 -2.62 14.05
CA GLU A 17 -1.18 -2.58 12.90
C GLU A 17 -0.56 -1.85 11.71
N HIS A 18 0.09 -0.71 11.97
CA HIS A 18 0.75 0.07 10.94
C HIS A 18 1.93 -0.69 10.31
N VAL A 19 2.75 -1.36 11.13
CA VAL A 19 3.88 -2.15 10.63
C VAL A 19 3.41 -3.33 9.78
N ILE A 20 2.35 -4.05 10.20
CA ILE A 20 1.80 -5.17 9.43
C ILE A 20 1.21 -4.68 8.11
N SER A 21 0.41 -3.60 8.16
CA SER A 21 -0.17 -2.98 6.97
C SER A 21 0.92 -2.52 6.01
N ALA A 22 1.88 -1.70 6.46
CA ALA A 22 2.99 -1.22 5.64
C ALA A 22 3.84 -2.36 5.06
N SER A 23 4.08 -3.42 5.84
CA SER A 23 4.82 -4.60 5.36
C SER A 23 4.09 -5.32 4.23
N SER A 24 2.76 -5.44 4.30
CA SER A 24 1.94 -6.02 3.23
C SER A 24 2.04 -5.22 1.93
N PHE A 25 1.98 -3.89 2.00
CA PHE A 25 2.20 -3.02 0.85
C PHE A 25 3.61 -3.19 0.28
N ALA A 26 4.64 -3.23 1.14
CA ALA A 26 6.04 -3.40 0.71
C ALA A 26 6.26 -4.74 -0.03
N ILE A 27 5.71 -5.85 0.47
CA ILE A 27 5.81 -7.16 -0.17
C ILE A 27 5.15 -7.14 -1.55
N MET A 28 3.94 -6.59 -1.66
CA MET A 28 3.24 -6.52 -2.95
C MET A 28 3.95 -5.62 -3.97
N MET A 29 4.57 -4.52 -3.53
CA MET A 29 5.42 -3.69 -4.39
C MET A 29 6.67 -4.44 -4.85
N LEU A 30 7.29 -5.25 -3.98
CA LEU A 30 8.44 -6.08 -4.34
C LEU A 30 8.05 -7.14 -5.39
N VAL A 31 6.90 -7.79 -5.22
CA VAL A 31 6.36 -8.74 -6.21
C VAL A 31 6.10 -8.03 -7.54
N ALA A 32 5.45 -6.86 -7.54
CA ALA A 32 5.22 -6.08 -8.75
C ALA A 32 6.55 -5.68 -9.43
N SER A 33 7.59 -5.36 -8.65
CA SER A 33 8.94 -5.07 -9.17
C SER A 33 9.57 -6.28 -9.86
N VAL A 34 9.49 -7.48 -9.26
CA VAL A 34 9.98 -8.72 -9.87
C VAL A 34 9.23 -9.02 -11.17
N ILE A 35 7.91 -8.88 -11.17
CA ILE A 35 7.08 -9.10 -12.36
C ILE A 35 7.45 -8.11 -13.46
N CYS A 36 7.64 -6.84 -13.12
CA CYS A 36 8.06 -5.80 -14.07
C CYS A 36 9.47 -6.10 -14.63
N ALA A 37 10.40 -6.58 -13.80
CA ALA A 37 11.73 -6.98 -14.24
C ALA A 37 11.67 -8.16 -15.22
N VAL A 38 10.85 -9.17 -14.95
CA VAL A 38 10.61 -10.30 -15.86
C VAL A 38 9.95 -9.81 -17.16
N HIS A 39 8.94 -8.95 -17.06
CA HIS A 39 8.26 -8.36 -18.22
C HIS A 39 9.22 -7.53 -19.10
N SER A 40 10.17 -6.81 -18.49
CA SER A 40 11.20 -6.07 -19.24
C SER A 40 12.11 -6.98 -20.06
N VAL A 41 12.27 -8.24 -19.68
CA VAL A 41 13.04 -9.25 -20.43
C VAL A 41 12.15 -10.02 -21.40
N LEU A 42 10.92 -10.32 -20.98
CA LEU A 42 9.91 -11.05 -21.74
C LEU A 42 8.63 -10.21 -21.85
N PRO A 43 8.53 -9.30 -22.85
CA PRO A 43 7.45 -8.31 -22.95
C PRO A 43 6.06 -8.91 -23.18
N PHE A 44 5.97 -10.20 -23.49
CA PHE A 44 4.69 -10.92 -23.65
C PHE A 44 4.21 -11.60 -22.35
N LEU A 45 5.07 -11.70 -21.33
CA LEU A 45 4.73 -12.32 -20.06
C LEU A 45 4.34 -11.21 -19.06
N PHE A 46 3.17 -11.32 -18.43
CA PHE A 46 2.67 -10.40 -17.39
C PHE A 46 2.26 -8.98 -17.83
N GLU A 47 1.84 -8.77 -19.09
CA GLU A 47 1.43 -7.46 -19.63
C GLU A 47 0.47 -6.68 -18.72
N LYS A 48 -0.53 -7.36 -18.13
CA LYS A 48 -1.51 -6.71 -17.23
C LYS A 48 -1.28 -7.00 -15.75
N THR A 49 -0.41 -7.96 -15.41
CA THR A 49 -0.30 -8.44 -14.04
C THR A 49 0.38 -7.41 -13.14
N ALA A 50 1.47 -6.79 -13.60
CA ALA A 50 2.15 -5.73 -12.83
C ALA A 50 1.22 -4.53 -12.62
N GLY A 51 0.52 -4.10 -13.68
CA GLY A 51 -0.44 -3.01 -13.63
C GLY A 51 -1.58 -3.27 -12.65
N ASN A 52 -2.20 -4.46 -12.70
CA ASN A 52 -3.31 -4.83 -11.81
C ASN A 52 -2.88 -4.85 -10.33
N ILE A 53 -1.65 -5.28 -10.01
CA ILE A 53 -1.14 -5.27 -8.64
C ILE A 53 -1.01 -3.84 -8.12
N ILE A 54 -0.42 -2.94 -8.93
CA ILE A 54 -0.25 -1.53 -8.56
C ILE A 54 -1.61 -0.84 -8.43
N GLU A 55 -2.53 -1.08 -9.36
CA GLU A 55 -3.89 -0.52 -9.30
C GLU A 55 -4.63 -1.00 -8.04
N GLY A 56 -4.53 -2.29 -7.70
CA GLY A 56 -5.09 -2.82 -6.46
C GLY A 56 -4.50 -2.16 -5.21
N LEU A 57 -3.19 -1.96 -5.15
CA LEU A 57 -2.52 -1.22 -4.06
C LEU A 57 -3.00 0.23 -4.00
N TYR A 58 -3.12 0.90 -5.14
CA TYR A 58 -3.60 2.27 -5.23
C TYR A 58 -5.04 2.40 -4.74
N GLN A 59 -5.94 1.50 -5.14
CA GLN A 59 -7.32 1.49 -4.65
C GLN A 59 -7.38 1.28 -3.14
N LYS A 60 -6.59 0.35 -2.59
CA LYS A 60 -6.51 0.15 -1.12
C LYS A 60 -6.06 1.41 -0.40
N MET A 61 -5.04 2.10 -0.90
CA MET A 61 -4.56 3.36 -0.33
C MET A 61 -5.63 4.47 -0.40
N LYS A 62 -6.33 4.57 -1.53
CA LYS A 62 -7.40 5.54 -1.74
C LYS A 62 -8.58 5.31 -0.79
N ILE A 63 -9.08 4.07 -0.71
CA ILE A 63 -10.17 3.69 0.21
C ILE A 63 -9.79 4.00 1.65
N ASN A 64 -8.58 3.67 2.08
CA ASN A 64 -8.13 3.97 3.44
C ASN A 64 -8.12 5.48 3.72
N ARG A 65 -7.62 6.29 2.77
CA ARG A 65 -7.63 7.75 2.88
C ARG A 65 -9.05 8.31 2.96
N ASP A 66 -9.97 7.80 2.13
CA ASP A 66 -11.36 8.26 2.09
C ASP A 66 -12.09 7.91 3.40
N ASN A 67 -11.85 6.72 3.96
CA ASN A 67 -12.38 6.32 5.27
C ASN A 67 -11.86 7.20 6.42
N VAL A 68 -10.56 7.51 6.44
CA VAL A 68 -9.97 8.42 7.44
C VAL A 68 -10.59 9.81 7.35
N ARG A 69 -10.86 10.32 6.14
CA ARG A 69 -11.53 11.60 5.94
C ARG A 69 -12.98 11.58 6.39
N ALA A 70 -13.72 10.50 6.08
CA ALA A 70 -15.10 10.33 6.50
C ALA A 70 -15.20 10.30 8.04
N GLY A 71 -14.29 9.60 8.72
CA GLY A 71 -14.22 9.57 10.19
C GLY A 71 -14.02 10.95 10.82
N LYS A 72 -13.12 11.78 10.26
CA LYS A 72 -12.88 13.16 10.73
C LYS A 72 -14.05 14.11 10.52
N CYS A 73 -14.98 13.81 9.61
CA CYS A 73 -16.15 14.66 9.36
C CYS A 73 -17.32 14.32 10.30
N LEU A 74 -17.22 13.22 11.05
CA LEU A 74 -18.21 12.76 12.03
C LEU A 74 -17.84 13.14 13.47
N GLU A 75 -16.65 13.70 13.70
CA GLU A 75 -16.20 14.32 14.96
C GLU A 75 -16.48 15.84 14.96
#